data_AF-A0A1F2X761-F1
#
_entry.id   AF-A0A1F2X761-F1
#
_cell.length_a   1.000
_cell.length_b   1.000
_cell.length_c   1.000
_cell.angle_alpha   90.00
_cell.angle_beta   90.00
_cell.angle_gamma   90.00
#
_symmetry.space_group_name_H-M   'P 1'
#
loop_
_entity.id
_entity.type
_entity.pdbx_description
1 polymer ?
#
loop_
_entity_poly.entity_id
_entity_poly.type
_entity_poly.pdbx_seq_one_letter_code
_entity_poly.pdbx_strand_id
1 'polypeptide(L)'
;MSPHPVIIEGIETAAGWQRFRDGIVEILAPEGPLEEDLAENIALLRWRLKRVTHYETAILNHQVINTESDLATAEAYHTRTLSKGELPQIDPLLVAAYQQTRVIPERTSLDKIMRYEAHLHRLCIQTLHELEAIQLRRQGRHAPLARLDISAPPAA
;
A
#
# COMPACT_ATOMS: atom_id res chain seq x y z
N MET A 1 2.26 1.17 25.89
CA MET A 1 2.85 0.21 24.94
C MET A 1 2.70 0.82 23.57
N SER A 2 3.79 1.27 22.94
CA SER A 2 3.73 1.83 21.59
C SER A 2 3.26 0.75 20.61
N PRO A 3 2.36 1.06 19.66
CA PRO A 3 1.88 0.06 18.72
C PRO A 3 2.99 -0.28 17.72
N HIS A 4 3.62 -1.44 17.91
CA HIS A 4 4.60 -1.95 16.95
C HIS A 4 3.90 -2.74 15.84
N PRO A 5 4.26 -2.53 14.56
CA PRO A 5 3.71 -3.34 13.48
C PRO A 5 4.19 -4.78 13.63
N VAL A 6 3.32 -5.74 13.29
CA VAL A 6 3.75 -7.11 13.03
C VAL A 6 4.71 -7.08 11.85
N ILE A 7 5.97 -7.49 12.05
CA ILE A 7 6.99 -7.54 11.01
C ILE A 7 6.73 -8.76 10.11
N ILE A 8 6.66 -8.54 8.80
CA ILE A 8 6.44 -9.62 7.83
C ILE A 8 7.80 -10.24 7.48
N GLU A 9 8.05 -11.46 7.93
CA GLU A 9 9.30 -12.18 7.68
C GLU A 9 9.59 -12.30 6.17
N GLY A 10 10.86 -12.12 5.79
CA GLY A 10 11.31 -12.16 4.39
C GLY A 10 11.00 -10.91 3.55
N ILE A 11 10.12 -10.01 4.03
CA ILE A 11 9.77 -8.76 3.35
C ILE A 11 10.26 -7.54 4.14
N GLU A 12 10.09 -7.58 5.45
CA GLU A 12 10.42 -6.49 6.37
C GLU A 12 11.42 -6.96 7.43
N THR A 13 12.10 -6.00 8.07
CA THR A 13 13.00 -6.28 9.18
C THR A 13 12.67 -5.37 10.35
N ALA A 14 12.84 -5.88 11.57
CA ALA A 14 12.68 -5.08 12.79
C ALA A 14 13.62 -3.88 12.80
N ALA A 15 14.87 -4.05 12.34
CA ALA A 15 15.83 -2.96 12.20
C ALA A 15 15.40 -1.91 11.15
N GLY A 16 14.77 -2.35 10.06
CA GLY A 16 14.21 -1.45 9.05
C GLY A 16 13.04 -0.62 9.57
N TRP A 17 12.14 -1.26 10.34
CA TRP A 17 11.07 -0.56 11.05
C TRP A 17 11.65 0.46 12.04
N GLN A 18 12.59 0.04 12.90
CA GLN A 18 13.19 0.90 13.91
C GLN A 18 13.84 2.14 13.29
N ARG A 19 14.69 1.98 12.26
CA ARG A 19 15.30 3.11 11.57
C ARG A 19 14.26 4.06 10.96
N PHE A 20 13.19 3.53 10.38
CA PHE A 20 12.14 4.36 9.79
C PHE A 20 11.36 5.12 10.84
N ARG A 21 10.95 4.44 11.92
CA ARG A 21 10.28 5.04 13.07
C ARG A 21 11.14 6.16 13.65
N ASP A 22 12.40 5.90 13.91
CA ASP A 22 13.32 6.86 14.53
C ASP A 22 13.45 8.12 13.67
N GLY A 23 13.59 7.97 12.35
CA GLY A 23 13.63 9.12 11.43
C GLY A 23 12.32 9.92 11.40
N ILE A 24 11.15 9.27 11.47
CA ILE A 24 9.86 9.97 11.55
C ILE A 24 9.74 10.74 12.87
N VAL A 25 10.04 10.09 13.99
CA VAL A 25 9.97 10.70 15.33
C VAL A 25 10.95 11.86 15.45
N GLU A 26 12.17 11.72 14.94
CA GLU A 26 13.18 12.78 14.91
C GLU A 26 12.68 14.03 14.16
N ILE A 27 12.13 13.85 12.96
CA ILE A 27 11.62 14.97 12.15
C ILE A 27 10.41 15.64 12.80
N LEU A 28 9.54 14.86 13.44
CA LEU A 28 8.33 15.38 14.08
C LEU A 28 8.62 16.08 15.41
N ALA A 29 9.76 15.79 16.05
CA ALA A 29 10.21 16.38 17.33
C ALA A 29 9.08 16.50 18.38
N PRO A 30 8.41 15.39 18.73
CA PRO A 30 7.32 15.42 19.69
C PRO A 30 7.81 15.81 21.09
N GLU A 31 7.02 16.60 21.81
CA GLU A 31 7.27 16.93 23.21
C GLU A 31 6.17 16.37 24.12
N GLY A 32 6.56 15.42 24.96
CA GLY A 32 5.70 14.82 25.96
C GLY A 32 4.79 13.70 25.42
N PRO A 33 4.07 13.00 26.32
CA PRO A 33 3.51 11.69 26.01
C PRO A 33 2.46 11.68 24.90
N LEU A 34 1.66 12.75 24.76
CA LEU A 34 0.61 12.82 23.76
C LEU A 34 1.17 13.01 22.34
N GLU A 35 2.16 13.89 22.20
CA GLU A 35 2.81 14.09 20.90
C GLU A 35 3.65 12.88 20.50
N GLU A 36 4.29 12.24 21.48
CA GLU A 36 5.02 10.99 21.27
C GLU A 36 4.10 9.91 20.70
N ASP A 37 2.92 9.69 21.30
CA ASP A 37 1.94 8.70 20.80
C ASP A 37 1.46 9.03 19.37
N LEU A 38 1.19 10.30 19.08
CA LEU A 38 0.81 10.71 17.72
C LEU A 38 1.94 10.48 16.71
N ALA A 39 3.19 10.78 17.08
CA ALA A 39 4.35 10.52 16.23
C ALA A 39 4.57 9.02 15.96
N GLU A 40 4.39 8.17 16.98
CA GLU A 40 4.39 6.70 16.83
C GLU A 40 3.31 6.23 15.85
N ASN A 41 2.09 6.74 16.02
CA ASN A 41 0.96 6.39 15.16
C ASN A 41 1.20 6.83 13.71
N ILE A 42 1.78 8.02 13.49
CA ILE A 42 2.16 8.48 12.15
C ILE A 42 3.20 7.55 11.53
N ALA A 43 4.25 7.17 12.28
CA ALA A 43 5.26 6.23 11.80
C ALA A 43 4.62 4.88 11.41
N LEU A 44 3.72 4.36 12.23
CA LEU A 44 3.01 3.11 11.97
C LEU A 44 2.12 3.19 10.71
N LEU A 45 1.32 4.25 10.58
CA LEU A 45 0.43 4.46 9.43
C LEU A 45 1.23 4.59 8.14
N ARG A 46 2.34 5.34 8.16
CA ARG A 46 3.27 5.47 7.03
C ARG A 46 3.94 4.14 6.68
N TRP A 47 4.34 3.35 7.66
CA TRP A 47 4.91 2.02 7.41
C TRP A 47 3.90 1.08 6.75
N ARG A 48 2.65 1.10 7.23
CA ARG A 48 1.56 0.33 6.62
C ARG A 48 1.22 0.81 5.21
N LEU A 49 1.31 2.11 4.91
CA LEU A 49 1.16 2.62 3.55
C LEU A 49 2.23 2.06 2.60
N LYS A 50 3.49 1.94 3.04
CA LYS A 50 4.56 1.32 2.21
C LYS A 50 4.26 -0.13 1.81
N ARG A 51 3.46 -0.85 2.60
CA ARG A 51 3.02 -2.21 2.26
C ARG A 51 2.08 -2.23 1.06
N VAL A 52 1.30 -1.17 0.85
CA VAL A 52 0.40 -1.07 -0.31
C VAL A 52 1.21 -1.09 -1.60
N THR A 53 2.29 -0.30 -1.67
CA THR A 53 3.18 -0.28 -2.82
C THR A 53 3.85 -1.64 -3.06
N HIS A 54 4.28 -2.33 -2.00
CA HIS A 54 4.82 -3.70 -2.12
C HIS A 54 3.77 -4.69 -2.63
N TYR A 55 2.56 -4.62 -2.10
CA TYR A 55 1.45 -5.49 -2.51
C TYR A 55 1.07 -5.27 -3.97
N GLU A 56 0.95 -4.01 -4.40
CA GLU A 56 0.68 -3.65 -5.80
C GLU A 56 1.76 -4.22 -6.73
N THR A 57 3.03 -4.01 -6.39
CA THR A 57 4.17 -4.53 -7.16
C THR A 57 4.13 -6.05 -7.25
N ALA A 58 3.87 -6.74 -6.13
CA ALA A 58 3.83 -8.20 -6.08
C ALA A 58 2.69 -8.77 -6.94
N ILE A 59 1.50 -8.17 -6.87
CA ILE A 59 0.34 -8.59 -7.67
C ILE A 59 0.57 -8.34 -9.16
N LEU A 60 1.10 -7.18 -9.54
CA LEU A 60 1.41 -6.87 -10.93
C LEU A 60 2.45 -7.83 -11.51
N ASN A 61 3.54 -8.06 -10.78
CA ASN A 61 4.55 -9.04 -11.20
C ASN A 61 3.95 -10.44 -11.36
N HIS A 62 3.11 -10.87 -10.41
CA HIS A 62 2.41 -12.15 -10.51
C HIS A 62 1.50 -12.22 -11.75
N GLN A 63 0.71 -11.16 -12.04
CA GLN A 63 -0.15 -11.09 -13.22
C GLN A 63 0.63 -11.16 -14.54
N VAL A 64 1.76 -10.44 -14.61
CA VAL A 64 2.61 -10.38 -15.80
C VAL A 64 3.34 -11.71 -16.02
N ILE A 65 3.95 -12.28 -14.98
CA ILE A 65 4.68 -13.56 -15.04
C ILE A 65 3.75 -14.71 -15.46
N ASN A 66 2.53 -14.75 -14.90
CA ASN A 66 1.60 -15.84 -15.19
C ASN A 66 0.85 -15.70 -16.52
N THR A 67 1.10 -14.63 -17.30
CA THR A 67 0.39 -14.37 -18.56
C THR A 67 0.47 -15.57 -19.52
N GLU A 68 1.64 -16.16 -19.70
CA GLU A 68 1.82 -17.30 -20.59
C GLU A 68 1.02 -18.53 -20.13
N SER A 69 1.12 -18.86 -18.84
CA SER A 69 0.38 -19.98 -18.24
C SER A 69 -1.13 -19.79 -18.33
N ASP A 70 -1.62 -18.57 -18.11
CA ASP A 70 -3.04 -18.23 -18.22
C ASP A 70 -3.55 -18.37 -19.66
N LEU A 71 -2.78 -17.89 -20.64
CA LEU A 71 -3.10 -18.02 -22.06
C LEU A 71 -3.10 -19.48 -22.50
N ALA A 72 -2.08 -20.25 -22.11
CA ALA A 72 -1.98 -21.67 -22.39
C ALA A 72 -3.16 -22.45 -21.80
N THR A 73 -3.53 -22.11 -20.56
CA THR A 73 -4.70 -22.70 -19.90
C THR A 73 -5.99 -22.36 -20.67
N ALA A 74 -6.19 -21.09 -21.02
CA ALA A 74 -7.37 -20.65 -21.77
C ALA A 74 -7.50 -21.34 -23.14
N GLU A 75 -6.39 -21.49 -23.87
CA GLU A 75 -6.35 -22.21 -25.15
C GLU A 75 -6.62 -23.71 -24.97
N ALA A 76 -6.05 -24.34 -23.94
CA ALA A 76 -6.28 -25.74 -23.64
C ALA A 76 -7.76 -26.03 -23.30
N TYR A 77 -8.42 -25.11 -22.60
CA TYR A 77 -9.87 -25.16 -22.38
C TYR A 77 -10.64 -25.03 -23.68
N HIS A 78 -10.31 -24.04 -24.53
CA HIS A 78 -11.00 -23.81 -25.80
C HIS A 78 -10.90 -25.01 -26.75
N THR A 79 -9.72 -25.62 -26.82
CA THR A 79 -9.42 -26.79 -27.67
C THR A 79 -9.81 -28.13 -27.01
N ARG A 80 -10.31 -28.11 -25.77
CA ARG A 80 -10.65 -29.30 -24.95
C ARG A 80 -9.48 -30.26 -24.78
N THR A 81 -8.25 -29.74 -24.77
CA THR A 81 -7.02 -30.50 -24.57
C THR A 81 -6.54 -30.49 -23.13
N LEU A 82 -7.17 -29.71 -22.25
CA LEU A 82 -6.79 -29.60 -20.84
C LEU A 82 -6.76 -30.97 -20.13
N SER A 83 -7.64 -31.90 -20.49
CA SER A 83 -7.66 -33.26 -19.93
C SER A 83 -6.46 -34.13 -20.33
N LYS A 84 -5.69 -33.72 -21.35
CA LYS A 84 -4.47 -34.42 -21.80
C LYS A 84 -3.24 -34.06 -20.95
N GLY A 85 -3.32 -33.06 -20.07
CA GLY A 85 -2.29 -32.72 -19.09
C GLY A 85 -1.13 -31.86 -19.60
N GLU A 86 -0.91 -31.77 -20.91
CA GLU A 86 0.09 -30.87 -21.52
C GLU A 86 -0.57 -29.55 -21.93
N LEU A 87 -0.01 -28.44 -21.46
CA LEU A 87 -0.41 -27.11 -21.87
C LEU A 87 0.20 -26.75 -23.23
N PRO A 88 -0.57 -26.13 -24.15
CA PRO A 88 -0.06 -25.70 -25.44
C PRO A 88 0.97 -24.59 -25.28
N GLN A 89 1.94 -24.56 -26.20
CA GLN A 89 2.89 -23.47 -26.27
C GLN A 89 2.24 -22.26 -26.94
N ILE A 90 2.29 -21.10 -26.26
CA ILE A 90 1.76 -19.84 -26.79
C ILE A 90 2.86 -19.09 -27.53
N ASP A 91 2.48 -18.41 -28.62
CA ASP A 91 3.38 -17.53 -29.36
C ASP A 91 3.95 -16.44 -28.41
N PRO A 92 5.29 -16.34 -28.25
CA PRO A 92 5.92 -15.34 -27.41
C PRO A 92 5.51 -13.89 -27.74
N LEU A 93 5.22 -13.58 -29.00
CA LEU A 93 4.77 -12.25 -29.40
C LEU A 93 3.39 -11.93 -28.83
N LEU A 94 2.50 -12.93 -28.80
CA LEU A 94 1.18 -12.82 -28.20
C LEU A 94 1.27 -12.67 -26.68
N VAL A 95 2.14 -13.44 -26.02
CA VAL A 95 2.40 -13.31 -24.58
C VAL A 95 2.84 -11.88 -24.25
N ALA A 96 3.81 -11.34 -24.99
CA ALA A 96 4.30 -9.97 -24.77
C ALA A 96 3.21 -8.91 -24.97
N ALA A 97 2.35 -9.07 -25.97
CA ALA A 97 1.21 -8.17 -26.18
C ALA A 97 0.22 -8.22 -25.01
N TYR A 98 -0.07 -9.40 -24.47
CA TYR A 98 -0.94 -9.53 -23.29
C TYR A 98 -0.30 -8.96 -22.03
N GLN A 99 1.01 -9.16 -21.83
CA GLN A 99 1.73 -8.60 -20.68
C GLN A 99 1.62 -7.08 -20.62
N GLN A 100 1.69 -6.39 -21.76
CA GLN A 100 1.52 -4.93 -21.84
C GLN A 100 0.13 -4.48 -21.38
N THR A 101 -0.90 -5.30 -21.56
CA THR A 101 -2.27 -4.98 -21.11
C THR A 101 -2.52 -5.32 -19.63
N ARG A 102 -1.63 -6.12 -19.02
CA ARG A 102 -1.73 -6.59 -17.63
C ARG A 102 -0.90 -5.77 -16.62
N VAL A 103 -0.50 -4.57 -17.02
CA VAL A 103 0.25 -3.62 -16.16
C VAL A 103 -0.63 -2.89 -15.14
N ILE A 104 -1.94 -3.05 -15.21
CA ILE A 104 -2.91 -2.52 -14.24
C ILE A 104 -3.45 -3.69 -13.40
N PRO A 105 -3.55 -3.54 -12.06
CA PRO A 105 -4.09 -4.60 -11.23
C PRO A 105 -5.53 -4.94 -11.60
N GLU A 106 -5.88 -6.21 -11.43
CA GLU A 106 -7.26 -6.67 -11.59
C GLU A 106 -8.20 -5.93 -10.63
N ARG A 107 -9.47 -5.75 -11.03
CA ARG A 107 -10.46 -4.99 -10.25
C ARG A 107 -10.50 -5.37 -8.77
N THR A 108 -10.44 -6.66 -8.45
CA THR A 108 -10.52 -7.15 -7.05
C THR A 108 -9.31 -6.73 -6.22
N SER A 109 -8.10 -6.75 -6.81
CA SER A 109 -6.86 -6.31 -6.17
C SER A 109 -6.77 -4.78 -6.13
N LEU A 110 -7.18 -4.12 -7.20
CA LEU A 110 -7.25 -2.66 -7.29
C LEU A 110 -8.20 -2.09 -6.23
N ASP A 111 -9.38 -2.66 -6.06
CA ASP A 111 -10.35 -2.23 -5.04
C ASP A 111 -9.78 -2.37 -3.62
N LYS A 112 -9.00 -3.43 -3.36
CA LYS A 112 -8.31 -3.61 -2.06
C LYS A 112 -7.25 -2.54 -1.84
N ILE A 113 -6.41 -2.28 -2.86
CA ILE A 113 -5.37 -1.25 -2.84
C ILE A 113 -6.02 0.11 -2.55
N MET A 114 -6.99 0.52 -3.37
CA MET A 114 -7.67 1.81 -3.25
C MET A 114 -8.31 2.00 -1.88
N ARG A 115 -9.04 1.00 -1.37
CA ARG A 115 -9.71 1.12 -0.06
C ARG A 115 -8.71 1.22 1.08
N TYR A 116 -7.67 0.38 1.05
CA TYR A 116 -6.67 0.33 2.12
C TYR A 116 -5.82 1.59 2.13
N GLU A 117 -5.35 2.03 0.95
CA GLU A 117 -4.60 3.27 0.78
C GLU A 117 -5.41 4.48 1.20
N ALA A 118 -6.63 4.64 0.68
CA ALA A 118 -7.47 5.79 1.01
C ALA A 118 -7.81 5.84 2.51
N HIS A 119 -8.00 4.69 3.17
CA HIS A 119 -8.25 4.65 4.61
C HIS A 119 -7.01 5.06 5.41
N LEU A 120 -5.85 4.45 5.14
CA LEU A 120 -4.62 4.75 5.88
C LEU A 120 -4.11 6.17 5.60
N HIS A 121 -4.26 6.66 4.37
CA HIS A 121 -3.91 8.03 4.02
C HIS A 121 -4.74 9.03 4.83
N ARG A 122 -6.06 8.84 4.90
CA ARG A 122 -6.95 9.69 5.70
C ARG A 122 -6.54 9.71 7.17
N LEU A 123 -6.31 8.53 7.77
CA LEU A 123 -5.83 8.46 9.15
C LEU A 123 -4.49 9.20 9.32
N CYS A 124 -3.54 8.99 8.40
CA CYS A 124 -2.23 9.64 8.47
C CYS A 124 -2.32 11.17 8.42
N ILE A 125 -3.14 11.71 7.54
CA ILE A 125 -3.37 13.16 7.43
C ILE A 125 -4.03 13.71 8.70
N GLN A 126 -5.06 13.03 9.21
CA GLN A 126 -5.74 13.43 10.44
C GLN A 126 -4.78 13.47 11.64
N THR A 127 -3.97 12.41 11.83
CA THR A 127 -3.00 12.35 12.93
C THR A 127 -1.90 13.41 12.80
N LEU A 128 -1.43 13.68 11.57
CA LEU A 128 -0.49 14.78 11.32
C LEU A 128 -1.08 16.15 11.68
N HIS A 129 -2.34 16.40 11.30
CA HIS A 129 -3.02 17.65 11.62
C HIS A 129 -3.23 17.83 13.13
N GLU A 130 -3.55 16.74 13.85
CA GLU A 130 -3.70 16.77 15.29
C GLU A 130 -2.38 17.09 15.99
N LEU A 131 -1.29 16.42 15.57
CA LEU A 131 0.05 16.71 16.08
C LEU A 131 0.45 18.17 15.83
N GLU A 132 0.27 18.67 14.61
CA GLU A 132 0.57 20.07 14.27
C GLU A 132 -0.24 21.04 15.15
N ALA A 133 -1.52 20.76 15.38
CA ALA A 133 -2.38 21.61 16.21
C ALA A 133 -1.91 21.66 17.67
N ILE A 134 -1.47 20.53 18.22
CA ILE A 134 -0.91 20.47 19.59
C ILE A 134 0.41 21.23 19.66
N GLN A 135 1.31 21.02 18.71
CA GLN A 135 2.60 21.71 18.64
C GLN A 135 2.43 23.23 18.51
N LEU A 136 1.48 23.70 17.69
CA LEU A 136 1.17 25.13 17.57
C LEU A 136 0.67 25.72 18.90
N ARG A 137 -0.23 25.02 19.60
CA ARG A 137 -0.71 25.45 20.92
C ARG A 137 0.42 25.52 21.94
N ARG A 138 1.35 24.57 21.91
CA ARG A 138 2.55 24.56 22.76
C ARG A 138 3.43 25.79 22.53
N GLN A 139 3.61 26.18 21.27
CA GLN A 139 4.37 27.38 20.89
C GLN A 139 3.63 28.70 21.18
N GLY A 140 2.47 28.66 21.85
CA GLY A 140 1.64 29.84 22.10
C GLY A 140 0.95 30.39 20.85
N ARG A 141 0.94 29.64 19.75
CA ARG A 141 0.28 30.01 18.49
C ARG A 141 -1.15 29.48 18.49
N HIS A 142 -2.03 30.18 17.78
CA HIS A 142 -3.40 29.72 17.60
C HIS A 142 -3.45 28.61 16.55
N ALA A 143 -3.94 27.44 16.94
CA ALA A 143 -4.28 26.37 16.01
C ALA A 143 -5.62 26.68 15.29
N PRO A 144 -5.81 26.28 14.02
CA PRO A 144 -7.08 26.46 13.32
C PRO A 144 -8.22 25.77 14.07
N LEU A 145 -9.37 26.44 14.19
CA LEU A 145 -10.55 25.90 14.88
C LEU A 145 -11.22 24.74 14.13
N ALA A 146 -11.13 24.72 12.78
CA ALA A 146 -11.64 23.65 11.94
C ALA A 146 -10.77 23.50 10.69
N ARG A 147 -10.53 22.24 10.28
CA ARG A 147 -9.92 21.88 9.00
C ARG A 147 -10.86 20.94 8.26
N LEU A 148 -11.08 21.21 6.97
CA LEU A 148 -11.94 20.41 6.10
C LEU A 148 -11.07 19.68 5.08
N ASP A 149 -10.89 18.38 5.28
CA ASP A 149 -10.19 17.50 4.34
C ASP A 149 -11.22 16.89 3.38
N ILE A 150 -11.21 17.34 2.12
CA ILE A 150 -12.10 16.81 1.07
C ILE A 150 -11.32 15.76 0.28
N SER A 151 -11.71 14.49 0.41
CA SER A 151 -11.28 13.40 -0.47
C SER A 151 -12.51 12.83 -1.16
N ALA A 152 -12.74 13.19 -2.41
CA ALA A 152 -13.77 12.59 -3.24
C ALA A 152 -13.16 11.48 -4.11
N PRO A 153 -13.78 10.29 -4.20
CA PRO A 153 -13.41 9.33 -5.23
C PRO A 153 -13.68 9.92 -6.63
N PRO A 154 -12.96 9.50 -7.68
CA PRO A 154 -13.28 9.91 -9.05
C PRO A 154 -14.74 9.55 -9.37
N ALA A 155 -15.45 10.47 -10.03
CA ALA A 155 -16.82 10.24 -10.46
C ALA A 155 -16.89 8.99 -11.36
N ALA A 156 -17.89 8.14 -11.10
CA ALA A 156 -18.12 6.90 -11.83
C ALA A 156 -18.54 7.11 -13.28
#